data_AF-A0A814Q0B7-F1
#
_entry.id   AF-A0A814Q0B7-F1
#
_cell.length_a   1.000
_cell.length_b   1.000
_cell.length_c   1.000
_cell.angle_alpha   90.00
_cell.angle_beta   90.00
_cell.angle_gamma   90.00
#
_symmetry.space_group_name_H-M   'P 1'
#
loop_
_entity.id
_entity.type
_entity.pdbx_description
1 polymer ?
#
loop_
_entity_poly.entity_id
_entity_poly.type
_entity_poly.pdbx_seq_one_letter_code
_entity_poly.pdbx_strand_id
1 'polypeptide(L)'
;MPLILSFMKRGVYIPFTPAVCLVHQFVNYGIWYAAIFSMIWLSLERHILIFHSSFTRTARGRCLFHYIPLAIFALYAPVFYFYITFIYPCERMYDAYTLVCGGPYYTCSFTQSLHWYVTIFHSSLPVPLIVIISGNLLVRVIIQKRRLQRGNAWRQNRKMILQFVFISATFIILDLPLSIDNILRRIGVASAGTNIDLIVNQMSNVPAMVLPYATAITLHKLKQKLRIVIFCKPTPHNVNPSNRQT
;
A
#
# COMPACT_ATOMS: atom_id res chain seq x y z
N MET A 1 -3.69 -15.10 3.00
CA MET A 1 -4.36 -15.02 4.32
C MET A 1 -4.88 -16.33 4.92
N PRO A 2 -5.60 -17.23 4.22
CA PRO A 2 -6.10 -18.46 4.87
C PRO A 2 -4.97 -19.34 5.43
N LEU A 3 -3.79 -19.33 4.79
CA LEU A 3 -2.60 -20.04 5.24
C LEU A 3 -2.03 -19.49 6.56
N ILE A 4 -2.07 -18.17 6.79
CA ILE A 4 -1.61 -17.55 8.05
C ILE A 4 -2.56 -17.95 9.19
N LEU A 5 -3.87 -17.88 8.97
CA LEU A 5 -4.85 -18.31 9.98
C LEU A 5 -4.75 -19.82 10.28
N SER A 6 -4.50 -20.64 9.27
CA SER A 6 -4.23 -22.07 9.44
C SER A 6 -2.99 -22.31 10.30
N PHE A 7 -1.89 -21.61 10.01
CA PHE A 7 -0.66 -21.65 10.80
C PHE A 7 -0.91 -21.23 12.24
N MET A 8 -1.63 -20.13 12.48
CA MET A 8 -1.99 -19.66 13.82
C MET A 8 -2.77 -20.70 14.63
N LYS A 9 -3.65 -21.46 13.96
CA LYS A 9 -4.45 -22.50 14.62
C LYS A 9 -3.65 -23.76 14.92
N ARG A 10 -2.68 -24.12 14.08
CA ARG A 10 -2.02 -25.43 14.11
C ARG A 10 -0.54 -25.39 14.53
N GLY A 11 0.09 -24.22 14.53
CA GLY A 11 1.54 -24.05 14.71
C GLY A 11 2.39 -24.59 13.55
N VAL A 12 1.76 -25.08 12.48
CA VAL A 12 2.44 -25.72 11.34
C VAL A 12 1.80 -25.27 10.04
N TYR A 13 2.64 -25.06 9.03
CA TYR A 13 2.23 -24.64 7.71
C TYR A 13 1.69 -25.82 6.88
N ILE A 14 0.42 -25.82 6.48
CA ILE A 14 -0.22 -26.93 5.74
C ILE A 14 -1.03 -26.36 4.56
N PRO A 15 -0.86 -26.87 3.32
CA PRO A 15 0.13 -27.89 2.91
C PRO A 15 1.56 -27.34 2.88
N PHE A 16 2.51 -28.10 3.41
CA PHE A 16 3.92 -27.74 3.35
C PHE A 16 4.55 -28.28 2.06
N THR A 17 4.68 -27.42 1.06
CA THR A 17 5.46 -27.71 -0.15
C THR A 17 6.29 -26.49 -0.54
N PRO A 18 7.47 -26.67 -1.16
CA PRO A 18 8.29 -25.55 -1.63
C PRO A 18 7.54 -24.57 -2.52
N ALA A 19 6.71 -25.08 -3.44
CA ALA A 19 5.92 -24.24 -4.34
C ALA A 19 4.92 -23.34 -3.59
N VAL A 20 4.21 -23.88 -2.60
CA VAL A 20 3.26 -23.10 -1.78
C VAL A 20 4.01 -22.05 -0.97
N CYS A 21 5.17 -22.38 -0.40
CA CYS A 21 6.00 -21.43 0.32
C CYS A 21 6.48 -20.28 -0.57
N LEU A 22 6.91 -20.57 -1.80
CA LEU A 22 7.33 -19.54 -2.75
C LEU A 22 6.21 -18.61 -3.16
N VAL A 23 5.05 -19.16 -3.53
CA VAL A 23 3.88 -18.35 -3.85
C VAL A 23 3.46 -17.51 -2.65
N HIS A 24 3.48 -18.08 -1.44
CA HIS A 24 3.11 -17.34 -0.25
C HIS A 24 4.09 -16.22 0.10
N GLN A 25 5.40 -16.45 -0.05
CA GLN A 25 6.43 -15.42 0.11
C GLN A 25 6.25 -14.30 -0.92
N PHE A 26 6.06 -14.65 -2.20
CA PHE A 26 5.81 -13.68 -3.25
C PHE A 26 4.56 -12.84 -2.98
N VAL A 27 3.45 -13.47 -2.57
CA VAL A 27 2.21 -12.76 -2.24
C VAL A 27 2.41 -11.87 -1.00
N ASN A 28 3.04 -12.38 0.05
CA ASN A 28 3.20 -11.62 1.29
C ASN A 28 4.21 -10.48 1.20
N TYR A 29 5.27 -10.59 0.39
CA TYR A 29 6.24 -9.51 0.26
C TYR A 29 5.99 -8.68 -0.99
N GLY A 30 5.88 -9.32 -2.17
CA GLY A 30 5.69 -8.62 -3.43
C GLY A 30 4.41 -7.79 -3.47
N ILE A 31 3.26 -8.40 -3.18
CA ILE A 31 1.97 -7.70 -3.23
C ILE A 31 1.81 -6.73 -2.06
N TRP A 32 2.32 -7.06 -0.88
CA TRP A 32 2.31 -6.18 0.28
C TRP A 32 3.07 -4.88 0.05
N TYR A 33 4.33 -4.98 -0.39
CA TYR A 33 5.12 -3.79 -0.69
C TYR A 33 4.56 -3.03 -1.89
N ALA A 34 3.97 -3.72 -2.89
CA ALA A 34 3.23 -3.06 -3.97
C ALA A 34 2.11 -2.16 -3.43
N ALA A 35 1.36 -2.65 -2.43
CA ALA A 35 0.29 -1.88 -1.80
C ALA A 35 0.85 -0.66 -1.05
N ILE A 36 1.94 -0.82 -0.30
CA ILE A 36 2.62 0.28 0.41
C ILE A 36 3.11 1.36 -0.59
N PHE A 37 3.82 0.95 -1.63
CA PHE A 37 4.31 1.85 -2.68
C PHE A 37 3.17 2.56 -3.41
N SER A 38 2.09 1.83 -3.72
CA SER A 38 0.87 2.41 -4.29
C SER A 38 0.24 3.43 -3.34
N MET A 39 0.25 3.18 -2.02
CA MET A 39 -0.28 4.12 -1.03
C MET A 39 0.54 5.42 -0.97
N ILE A 40 1.87 5.35 -1.07
CA ILE A 40 2.72 6.56 -1.19
C ILE A 40 2.29 7.36 -2.41
N TRP A 41 2.22 6.70 -3.57
CA TRP A 41 1.88 7.38 -4.80
C TRP A 41 0.48 7.98 -4.75
N LEU A 42 -0.53 7.24 -4.29
CA LEU A 42 -1.89 7.73 -4.15
C LEU A 42 -1.99 8.95 -3.22
N SER A 43 -1.17 8.99 -2.16
CA SER A 43 -1.08 10.16 -1.27
C SER A 43 -0.48 11.38 -2.00
N LEU A 44 0.58 11.19 -2.80
CA LEU A 44 1.18 12.25 -3.63
C LEU A 44 0.21 12.72 -4.73
N GLU A 45 -0.41 11.78 -5.42
CA GLU A 45 -1.36 12.04 -6.49
C GLU A 45 -2.53 12.90 -6.01
N ARG A 46 -3.05 12.62 -4.80
CA ARG A 46 -4.08 13.46 -4.17
C ARG A 46 -3.59 14.87 -3.88
N HIS A 47 -2.34 15.03 -3.50
CA HIS A 47 -1.73 16.35 -3.36
C HIS A 47 -1.74 17.08 -4.71
N ILE A 48 -1.29 16.42 -5.78
CA ILE A 48 -1.27 16.98 -7.14
C ILE A 48 -2.70 17.33 -7.60
N LEU A 49 -3.68 16.45 -7.39
CA LEU A 49 -5.07 16.68 -7.81
C LEU A 49 -5.73 17.87 -7.09
N ILE A 50 -5.47 18.05 -5.80
CA ILE A 50 -6.07 19.13 -5.01
C ILE A 50 -5.41 20.48 -5.30
N PHE A 51 -4.08 20.53 -5.38
CA PHE A 51 -3.34 21.80 -5.49
C PHE A 51 -2.95 22.17 -6.93
N HIS A 52 -2.83 21.18 -7.81
CA HIS A 52 -2.36 21.33 -9.19
C HIS A 52 -3.29 20.64 -10.19
N SER A 53 -4.60 20.89 -10.07
CA SER A 53 -5.62 20.30 -10.94
C SER A 53 -5.43 20.60 -12.43
N SER A 54 -4.67 21.65 -12.78
CA SER A 54 -4.29 21.96 -14.17
C SER A 54 -3.48 20.84 -14.83
N PHE A 55 -2.62 20.14 -14.09
CA PHE A 55 -1.77 19.06 -14.62
C PHE A 55 -2.56 17.81 -15.01
N THR A 56 -3.71 17.58 -14.40
CA THR A 56 -4.58 16.41 -14.69
C THR A 56 -5.78 16.77 -15.57
N ARG A 57 -5.84 18.03 -16.06
CA ARG A 57 -6.93 18.49 -16.92
C ARG A 57 -6.94 17.77 -18.27
N THR A 58 -5.77 17.64 -18.91
CA THR A 58 -5.62 17.02 -20.23
C THR A 58 -5.43 15.50 -20.15
N ALA A 59 -5.79 14.77 -21.21
CA ALA A 59 -5.63 13.31 -21.26
C ALA A 59 -4.15 12.88 -21.13
N ARG A 60 -3.23 13.60 -21.81
CA ARG A 60 -1.79 13.38 -21.68
C ARG A 60 -1.30 13.61 -20.25
N GLY A 61 -1.77 14.67 -19.60
CA GLY A 61 -1.45 14.96 -18.21
C GLY A 61 -1.93 13.87 -17.24
N ARG A 62 -3.13 13.31 -17.45
CA ARG A 62 -3.60 12.16 -16.66
C ARG A 62 -2.75 10.91 -16.90
N CYS A 63 -2.35 10.64 -18.14
CA CYS A 63 -1.46 9.51 -18.42
C CYS A 63 -0.15 9.64 -17.63
N LEU A 64 0.50 10.81 -17.71
CA LEU A 64 1.81 11.06 -17.10
C LEU A 64 1.78 11.16 -15.57
N PHE A 65 0.77 11.81 -14.98
CA PHE A 65 0.73 12.11 -13.54
C PHE A 65 -0.22 11.24 -12.73
N HIS A 66 -0.97 10.33 -13.37
CA HIS A 66 -1.88 9.43 -12.66
C HIS A 66 -1.58 7.97 -13.01
N TYR A 67 -1.70 7.59 -14.29
CA TYR A 67 -1.64 6.17 -14.67
C TYR A 67 -0.22 5.59 -14.68
N ILE A 68 0.74 6.28 -15.31
CA ILE A 68 2.11 5.77 -15.45
C ILE A 68 2.79 5.57 -14.09
N PRO A 69 2.82 6.56 -13.19
CA PRO A 69 3.53 6.36 -11.94
C PRO A 69 2.81 5.35 -11.05
N LEU A 70 1.47 5.35 -11.02
CA LEU A 70 0.72 4.31 -10.29
C LEU A 70 1.09 2.91 -10.79
N ALA A 71 1.20 2.71 -12.11
CA ALA A 71 1.64 1.44 -12.69
C ALA A 71 3.09 1.10 -12.29
N ILE A 72 4.00 2.07 -12.30
CA ILE A 72 5.39 1.87 -11.87
C ILE A 72 5.43 1.44 -10.40
N PHE A 73 4.79 2.18 -9.49
CA PHE A 73 4.77 1.86 -8.06
C PHE A 73 4.06 0.53 -7.76
N ALA A 74 3.02 0.18 -8.53
CA ALA A 74 2.29 -1.07 -8.37
C ALA A 74 3.05 -2.29 -8.91
N LEU A 75 3.85 -2.14 -9.98
CA LEU A 75 4.57 -3.24 -10.63
C LEU A 75 6.00 -3.42 -10.11
N TYR A 76 6.63 -2.36 -9.62
CA TYR A 76 8.00 -2.37 -9.15
C TYR A 76 8.26 -3.45 -8.09
N ALA A 77 7.51 -3.43 -6.98
CA ALA A 77 7.74 -4.38 -5.89
C ALA A 77 7.42 -5.84 -6.30
N PRO A 78 6.30 -6.15 -6.98
CA PRO A 78 6.06 -7.50 -7.48
C PRO A 78 7.15 -7.99 -8.42
N VAL A 79 7.63 -7.16 -9.37
CA VAL A 79 8.71 -7.59 -10.27
C VAL A 79 10.00 -7.87 -9.50
N PHE A 80 10.37 -7.00 -8.56
CA PHE A 80 11.54 -7.20 -7.70
C PHE A 80 11.42 -8.49 -6.87
N TYR A 81 10.29 -8.68 -6.19
CA TYR A 81 10.06 -9.87 -5.37
C TYR A 81 9.92 -11.14 -6.20
N PHE A 82 9.37 -11.06 -7.41
CA PHE A 82 9.34 -12.20 -8.34
C PHE A 82 10.76 -12.64 -8.71
N TYR A 83 11.63 -11.69 -9.05
CA TYR A 83 13.01 -11.99 -9.39
C TYR A 83 13.74 -12.65 -8.21
N ILE A 84 13.72 -12.07 -7.01
CA ILE A 84 14.43 -12.65 -5.86
C ILE A 84 13.82 -13.98 -5.39
N THR A 85 12.51 -14.15 -5.50
CA THR A 85 11.82 -15.35 -5.01
C THR A 85 11.84 -16.49 -6.01
N PHE A 86 11.87 -16.25 -7.32
CA PHE A 86 11.82 -17.33 -8.32
C PHE A 86 13.12 -17.51 -9.09
N ILE A 87 13.80 -16.43 -9.46
CA ILE A 87 14.91 -16.45 -10.42
C ILE A 87 16.28 -16.42 -9.73
N TYR A 88 16.43 -15.66 -8.65
CA TYR A 88 17.72 -15.44 -8.02
C TYR A 88 18.31 -16.78 -7.51
N PRO A 89 19.56 -17.12 -7.90
CA PRO A 89 20.15 -18.42 -7.64
C PRO A 89 20.50 -18.51 -6.17
N CYS A 90 19.59 -19.12 -5.41
CA CYS A 90 19.82 -19.32 -4.00
C CYS A 90 19.30 -20.64 -3.48
N GLU A 91 20.08 -21.26 -2.58
CA GLU A 91 19.63 -22.37 -1.76
C GLU A 91 18.56 -21.88 -0.78
N ARG A 92 17.42 -22.56 -0.78
CA ARG A 92 16.24 -22.15 -0.02
C ARG A 92 16.00 -23.16 1.07
N MET A 93 16.07 -22.72 2.32
CA MET A 93 15.62 -23.50 3.46
C MET A 93 14.23 -23.04 3.83
N TYR A 94 13.27 -23.95 3.76
CA TYR A 94 11.90 -23.70 4.22
C TYR A 94 11.70 -24.39 5.56
N ASP A 95 11.07 -23.67 6.48
CA ASP A 95 10.71 -24.22 7.77
C ASP A 95 9.19 -24.17 7.95
N ALA A 96 8.58 -25.34 8.18
CA ALA A 96 7.15 -25.50 8.35
C ALA A 96 6.63 -24.90 9.67
N TYR A 97 7.51 -24.65 10.63
CA TYR A 97 7.19 -24.16 11.98
C TYR A 97 7.35 -22.64 12.12
N THR A 98 7.75 -21.95 11.04
CA THR A 98 7.90 -20.50 11.03
C THR A 98 6.89 -19.82 10.12
N LEU A 99 6.54 -18.58 10.48
CA LEU A 99 5.60 -17.78 9.69
C LEU A 99 6.17 -17.56 8.29
N VAL A 100 5.33 -17.72 7.27
CA VAL A 100 5.71 -17.52 5.85
C VAL A 100 6.90 -18.42 5.43
N CYS A 101 6.95 -19.64 5.97
CA CYS A 101 7.95 -20.66 5.67
C CYS A 101 9.39 -20.21 5.94
N GLY A 102 9.63 -19.47 7.02
CA GLY A 102 10.96 -19.02 7.43
C GLY A 102 11.35 -17.66 6.89
N GLY A 103 10.41 -16.86 6.38
CA GLY A 103 10.68 -15.55 5.77
C GLY A 103 11.59 -15.64 4.53
N PRO A 104 12.01 -14.50 3.96
CA PRO A 104 12.95 -14.47 2.84
C PRO A 104 14.37 -14.63 3.41
N TYR A 105 14.57 -15.63 4.28
CA TYR A 105 15.89 -16.02 4.76
C TYR A 105 16.49 -16.92 3.69
N TYR A 106 17.01 -16.26 2.66
CA TYR A 106 17.90 -16.86 1.70
C TYR A 106 19.16 -17.25 2.49
N THR A 107 19.53 -18.53 2.50
CA THR A 107 20.80 -18.97 3.11
C THR A 107 22.01 -18.57 2.27
N CYS A 108 21.76 -17.98 1.11
CA CYS A 108 22.79 -17.34 0.34
C CYS A 108 23.27 -16.09 1.03
N SER A 109 24.57 -15.86 0.88
CA SER A 109 25.22 -14.58 1.10
C SER A 109 24.62 -13.56 0.14
N PHE A 110 23.41 -13.07 0.42
CA PHE A 110 23.00 -11.80 -0.16
C PHE A 110 24.11 -10.82 0.12
N THR A 111 24.48 -10.05 -0.89
CA THR A 111 25.40 -8.95 -0.67
C THR A 111 24.80 -8.09 0.43
N GLN A 112 25.61 -7.68 1.40
CA GLN A 112 25.18 -6.82 2.49
C GLN A 112 24.40 -5.59 1.96
N SER A 113 24.77 -5.13 0.76
CA SER A 113 24.09 -4.09 -0.01
C SER A 113 22.61 -4.40 -0.33
N LEU A 114 22.27 -5.61 -0.79
CA LEU A 114 20.88 -5.95 -1.12
C LEU A 114 20.02 -6.06 0.15
N HIS A 115 20.59 -6.57 1.23
CA HIS A 115 19.90 -6.58 2.53
C HIS A 115 19.59 -5.16 3.00
N TRP A 116 20.57 -4.26 3.00
CA TRP A 116 20.35 -2.86 3.33
C TRP A 116 19.35 -2.19 2.41
N TYR A 117 19.40 -2.50 1.11
CA TYR A 117 18.45 -1.99 0.13
C TYR A 117 17.01 -2.39 0.47
N VAL A 118 16.76 -3.68 0.74
CA VAL A 118 15.41 -4.15 1.10
C VAL A 118 14.97 -3.54 2.42
N THR A 119 15.82 -3.55 3.45
CA THR A 119 15.49 -2.99 4.76
C THR A 119 15.16 -1.50 4.65
N ILE A 120 16.00 -0.70 4.00
CA ILE A 120 15.81 0.74 3.92
C ILE A 120 14.67 1.08 2.95
N PHE A 121 14.74 0.64 1.69
CA PHE A 121 13.82 1.12 0.65
C PHE A 121 12.45 0.47 0.70
N HIS A 122 12.34 -0.80 1.07
CA HIS A 122 11.05 -1.49 1.08
C HIS A 122 10.40 -1.43 2.46
N SER A 123 11.16 -1.53 3.55
CA SER A 123 10.59 -1.52 4.91
C SER A 123 10.60 -0.13 5.55
N SER A 124 11.78 0.48 5.74
CA SER A 124 11.93 1.62 6.66
C SER A 124 11.54 2.98 6.08
N LEU A 125 11.84 3.23 4.81
CA LEU A 125 11.59 4.52 4.14
C LEU A 125 10.11 4.75 3.78
N PRO A 126 9.34 3.74 3.34
CA PRO A 126 7.97 3.97 2.91
C PRO A 126 7.03 4.47 4.00
N VAL A 127 7.13 3.92 5.20
CA VAL A 127 6.27 4.27 6.35
C VAL A 127 6.34 5.76 6.69
N PRO A 128 7.51 6.36 7.01
CA PRO A 128 7.60 7.79 7.33
C PRO A 128 7.20 8.68 6.16
N LEU A 129 7.48 8.28 4.91
CA LEU A 129 7.02 9.04 3.74
C LEU A 129 5.49 9.11 3.69
N ILE A 130 4.79 8.00 3.91
CA ILE A 130 3.31 7.99 4.00
C ILE A 130 2.84 8.95 5.09
N VAL A 131 3.46 8.94 6.28
CA VAL A 131 3.10 9.84 7.39
C VAL A 131 3.26 11.29 6.98
N ILE A 132 4.43 11.65 6.45
CA ILE A 132 4.77 13.03 6.09
C ILE A 132 3.84 13.53 5.00
N ILE A 133 3.60 12.75 3.95
CA ILE A 133 2.78 13.16 2.81
C ILE A 133 1.30 13.25 3.24
N SER A 134 0.77 12.24 3.94
CA SER A 134 -0.61 12.23 4.41
C SER A 134 -0.87 13.31 5.46
N GLY A 135 0.09 13.57 6.35
CA GLY A 135 0.02 14.65 7.35
C GLY A 135 0.01 16.03 6.70
N ASN A 136 0.93 16.28 5.76
CA ASN A 136 0.96 17.52 4.98
C ASN A 136 -0.34 17.76 4.21
N LEU A 137 -0.90 16.71 3.60
CA LEU A 137 -2.18 16.77 2.92
C LEU A 137 -3.31 17.17 3.89
N LEU A 138 -3.37 16.54 5.07
CA LEU A 138 -4.39 16.84 6.09
C LEU A 138 -4.30 18.29 6.57
N VAL A 139 -3.09 18.74 6.95
CA VAL A 139 -2.85 20.11 7.43
C VAL A 139 -3.31 21.12 6.38
N ARG A 140 -2.91 20.94 5.12
CA ARG A 140 -3.31 21.86 4.04
C ARG A 140 -4.81 21.85 3.77
N VAL A 141 -5.46 20.71 3.81
CA VAL A 141 -6.93 20.63 3.62
C VAL A 141 -7.65 21.32 4.78
N ILE A 142 -7.17 21.18 6.02
CA ILE A 142 -7.73 21.91 7.17
C ILE A 142 -7.60 23.41 6.98
N ILE A 143 -6.42 23.90 6.56
CA ILE A 143 -6.18 25.33 6.30
C ILE A 143 -7.07 25.84 5.15
N GLN A 144 -7.18 25.07 4.06
CA GLN A 144 -7.98 25.45 2.88
C GLN A 144 -9.49 25.23 3.03
N LYS A 145 -9.95 24.66 4.15
CA LYS A 145 -11.37 24.46 4.46
C LYS A 145 -12.20 25.73 4.27
N ARG A 146 -11.63 26.91 4.57
CA ARG A 146 -12.29 28.21 4.39
C ARG A 146 -12.53 28.58 2.92
N ARG A 147 -11.64 28.18 2.00
CA ARG A 147 -11.76 28.49 0.55
C ARG A 147 -12.63 27.47 -0.21
N LEU A 148 -12.72 26.24 0.28
CA LEU A 148 -13.41 25.12 -0.38
C LEU A 148 -14.89 24.95 0.06
N GLN A 149 -15.49 25.94 0.73
CA GLN A 149 -16.86 25.90 1.27
C GLN A 149 -18.02 25.76 0.25
N ARG A 150 -17.75 25.46 -1.03
CA ARG A 150 -18.80 25.02 -1.97
C ARG A 150 -19.24 23.60 -1.57
N GLY A 151 -20.34 23.52 -0.81
CA GLY A 151 -20.68 22.45 0.13
C GLY A 151 -20.65 21.00 -0.37
N ASN A 152 -20.83 20.74 -1.67
CA ASN A 152 -20.89 19.38 -2.17
C ASN A 152 -19.49 18.75 -2.42
N ALA A 153 -18.51 19.53 -2.89
CA ALA A 153 -17.15 19.03 -3.11
C ALA A 153 -16.42 18.73 -1.78
N TRP A 154 -16.65 19.57 -0.77
CA TRP A 154 -16.07 19.41 0.56
C TRP A 154 -16.46 18.09 1.23
N ARG A 155 -17.75 17.73 1.20
CA ARG A 155 -18.25 16.50 1.82
C ARG A 155 -17.63 15.24 1.18
N GLN A 156 -17.34 15.28 -0.13
CA GLN A 156 -16.67 14.19 -0.82
C GLN A 156 -15.19 14.09 -0.44
N ASN A 157 -14.47 15.22 -0.45
CA ASN A 157 -13.06 15.26 -0.10
C ASN A 157 -12.82 14.85 1.36
N ARG A 158 -13.68 15.28 2.30
CA ARG A 158 -13.57 14.91 3.72
C ARG A 158 -13.62 13.40 3.94
N LYS A 159 -14.55 12.68 3.30
CA LYS A 159 -14.66 11.22 3.43
C LYS A 159 -13.39 10.53 2.93
N MET A 160 -12.91 10.98 1.77
CA MET A 160 -11.71 10.45 1.12
C MET A 160 -10.44 10.64 1.97
N ILE A 161 -10.32 11.81 2.62
CA ILE A 161 -9.20 12.16 3.49
C ILE A 161 -9.26 11.36 4.78
N LEU A 162 -10.45 11.25 5.41
CA LEU A 162 -10.60 10.50 6.66
C LEU A 162 -10.23 9.02 6.47
N GLN A 163 -10.58 8.42 5.34
CA GLN A 163 -10.13 7.07 4.98
C GLN A 163 -8.60 6.99 4.84
N PHE A 164 -7.98 7.97 4.19
CA PHE A 164 -6.52 8.00 4.03
C PHE A 164 -5.78 8.19 5.35
N VAL A 165 -6.30 9.05 6.23
CA VAL A 165 -5.76 9.22 7.59
C VAL A 165 -5.89 7.94 8.38
N PHE A 166 -7.04 7.25 8.29
CA PHE A 166 -7.24 5.96 8.96
C PHE A 166 -6.28 4.88 8.45
N ILE A 167 -6.09 4.78 7.14
CA ILE A 167 -5.11 3.86 6.55
C ILE A 167 -3.68 4.25 6.97
N SER A 168 -3.33 5.53 6.93
CA SER A 168 -1.99 5.97 7.34
C SER A 168 -1.72 5.68 8.82
N ALA A 169 -2.72 5.90 9.69
CA ALA A 169 -2.61 5.60 11.12
C ALA A 169 -2.42 4.11 11.39
N THR A 170 -3.08 3.23 10.63
CA THR A 170 -2.87 1.78 10.76
C THR A 170 -1.45 1.37 10.37
N PHE A 171 -0.85 1.94 9.32
CA PHE A 171 0.56 1.72 9.00
C PHE A 171 1.50 2.24 10.10
N ILE A 172 1.24 3.41 10.68
CA ILE A 172 2.08 3.96 11.76
C ILE A 172 2.05 3.04 12.98
N ILE A 173 0.86 2.68 13.45
CA ILE A 173 0.71 1.94 14.71
C ILE A 173 1.28 0.52 14.58
N LEU A 174 1.14 -0.09 13.40
CA LEU A 174 1.37 -1.53 13.23
C LEU A 174 2.69 -1.85 12.51
N ASP A 175 3.17 -0.98 11.62
CA ASP A 175 4.35 -1.25 10.78
C ASP A 175 5.60 -0.49 11.24
N LEU A 176 5.43 0.65 11.93
CA LEU A 176 6.55 1.40 12.50
C LEU A 176 7.32 0.61 13.58
N PRO A 177 6.66 -0.10 14.53
CA PRO A 177 7.38 -0.89 15.53
C PRO A 177 8.23 -2.00 14.88
N LEU A 178 7.70 -2.65 13.84
CA LEU A 178 8.42 -3.67 13.09
C LEU A 178 9.63 -3.09 12.36
N SER A 179 9.48 -1.91 11.76
CA SER A 179 10.58 -1.22 11.09
C SER A 179 11.69 -0.82 12.06
N ILE A 180 11.34 -0.37 13.28
CA ILE A 180 12.30 -0.03 14.33
C ILE A 180 13.02 -1.29 14.80
N ASP A 181 12.30 -2.37 15.12
CA ASP A 181 12.90 -3.64 15.56
C ASP A 181 13.85 -4.21 14.50
N ASN A 182 13.45 -4.19 13.22
CA ASN A 182 14.32 -4.62 12.12
C ASN A 182 15.61 -3.79 12.02
N ILE A 183 15.55 -2.47 12.24
CA ILE A 183 16.75 -1.63 12.28
C ILE A 183 17.62 -2.01 13.48
N LEU A 184 17.03 -2.09 14.68
CA LEU A 184 17.73 -2.40 15.93
C LEU A 184 18.50 -3.73 15.86
N ARG A 185 17.87 -4.78 15.33
CA ARG A 185 18.55 -6.07 15.09
C ARG A 185 19.77 -5.94 14.19
N ARG A 186 19.71 -5.08 13.17
CA ARG A 186 20.80 -4.92 12.19
C ARG A 186 21.98 -4.16 12.76
N ILE A 187 21.77 -3.31 13.76
CA ILE A 187 22.84 -2.65 14.53
C ILE A 187 23.39 -3.53 15.66
N GLY A 188 22.89 -4.76 15.83
CA GLY A 188 23.35 -5.70 16.84
C GLY A 188 22.72 -5.50 18.23
N VAL A 189 21.64 -4.72 18.33
CA VAL A 189 20.86 -4.62 19.57
C VAL A 189 20.05 -5.90 19.71
N ALA A 190 20.16 -6.55 20.87
CA ALA A 190 19.41 -7.76 21.18
C ALA A 190 17.90 -7.49 21.03
N SER A 191 17.19 -8.35 20.30
CA SER A 191 15.75 -8.18 20.12
C SER A 191 15.00 -8.44 21.42
N ALA A 192 13.79 -7.92 21.51
CA ALA A 192 12.93 -8.04 22.70
C ALA A 192 12.43 -9.48 22.98
N GLY A 193 12.97 -10.50 22.30
CA GLY A 193 12.62 -11.91 22.44
C GLY A 193 11.67 -12.42 21.35
N THR A 194 11.78 -13.72 21.03
CA THR A 194 11.07 -14.40 19.92
C THR A 194 9.54 -14.29 19.96
N ASN A 195 8.95 -14.17 21.16
CA ASN A 195 7.50 -14.04 21.33
C ASN A 195 6.97 -12.68 20.83
N ILE A 196 7.75 -11.61 21.00
CA ILE A 196 7.34 -10.27 20.56
C ILE A 196 7.37 -10.18 19.04
N ASP A 197 8.36 -10.81 18.41
CA ASP A 197 8.52 -10.87 16.95
C ASP A 197 7.30 -11.46 16.27
N LEU A 198 6.76 -12.53 16.86
CA LEU A 198 5.59 -13.21 16.34
C LEU A 198 4.36 -12.30 16.39
N ILE A 199 4.15 -11.61 17.52
CA ILE A 199 3.02 -10.67 17.69
C ILE A 199 3.16 -9.47 16.75
N VAL A 200 4.35 -8.88 16.66
CA VAL A 200 4.61 -7.71 15.81
C VAL A 200 4.45 -8.08 14.33
N ASN A 201 4.94 -9.24 13.90
CA ASN A 201 4.71 -9.74 12.54
C ASN A 201 3.24 -10.06 12.24
N GLN A 202 2.44 -10.43 13.24
CA GLN A 202 0.99 -10.60 13.05
C GLN A 202 0.30 -9.24 12.89
N MET A 203 0.67 -8.27 13.73
CA MET A 203 0.13 -6.92 13.67
C MET A 203 0.39 -6.25 12.32
N SER A 204 1.56 -6.47 11.72
CA SER A 204 1.88 -5.94 10.40
C SER A 204 0.99 -6.49 9.29
N ASN A 205 0.26 -7.60 9.47
CA ASN A 205 -0.68 -8.12 8.45
C ASN A 205 -2.07 -7.45 8.50
N VAL A 206 -2.39 -6.75 9.59
CA VAL A 206 -3.72 -6.15 9.80
C VAL A 206 -4.05 -5.05 8.76
N PRO A 207 -3.12 -4.16 8.33
CA PRO A 207 -3.42 -3.19 7.28
C PRO A 207 -3.91 -3.84 5.97
N ALA A 208 -3.40 -5.01 5.58
CA ALA A 208 -3.93 -5.74 4.40
C ALA A 208 -5.34 -6.26 4.63
N MET A 209 -5.74 -6.57 5.87
CA MET A 209 -7.13 -6.92 6.17
C MET A 209 -8.03 -5.69 6.05
N VAL A 210 -7.56 -4.52 6.48
CA VAL A 210 -8.34 -3.28 6.53
C VAL A 210 -8.50 -2.65 5.13
N LEU A 211 -7.49 -2.77 4.26
CA LEU A 211 -7.46 -2.10 2.96
C LEU A 211 -8.66 -2.45 2.05
N PRO A 212 -9.08 -3.72 1.90
CA PRO A 212 -10.27 -4.08 1.13
C PRO A 212 -11.56 -3.42 1.65
N TYR A 213 -11.73 -3.32 2.97
CA TYR A 213 -12.91 -2.66 3.55
C TYR A 213 -12.87 -1.15 3.31
N ALA A 214 -11.70 -0.53 3.50
CA ALA A 214 -11.54 0.90 3.23
C ALA A 214 -11.81 1.24 1.76
N THR A 215 -11.33 0.39 0.83
CA THR A 215 -11.56 0.56 -0.61
C THR A 215 -13.00 0.23 -1.00
N ALA A 216 -13.64 -0.79 -0.44
CA ALA A 216 -15.06 -1.11 -0.70
C ALA A 216 -15.99 0.08 -0.42
N ILE A 217 -15.73 0.82 0.66
CA ILE A 217 -16.49 2.04 1.00
C ILE A 217 -16.32 3.13 -0.07
N THR A 218 -15.14 3.22 -0.71
CA THR A 218 -14.93 4.15 -1.85
C THR A 218 -15.51 3.65 -3.17
N LEU A 219 -15.60 2.32 -3.33
CA LEU A 219 -15.91 1.67 -4.59
C LEU A 219 -17.34 1.93 -5.07
N HIS A 220 -18.31 2.19 -4.18
CA HIS A 220 -19.70 2.46 -4.58
C HIS A 220 -19.80 3.61 -5.61
N LYS A 221 -18.97 4.64 -5.45
CA LYS A 221 -18.88 5.75 -6.41
C LYS A 221 -18.10 5.39 -7.66
N LEU A 222 -17.05 4.57 -7.51
CA LEU A 222 -16.28 4.07 -8.64
C LEU A 222 -17.16 3.21 -9.54
N LYS A 223 -17.97 2.30 -8.98
CA LYS A 223 -18.90 1.44 -9.73
C LYS A 223 -19.89 2.26 -10.57
N GLN A 224 -20.41 3.36 -10.02
CA GLN A 224 -21.27 4.28 -10.79
C GLN A 224 -20.51 4.94 -11.96
N LYS A 225 -19.28 5.40 -11.73
CA LYS A 225 -18.45 6.00 -12.79
C LYS A 225 -17.97 4.97 -13.82
N LEU A 226 -17.55 3.79 -13.38
CA LEU A 226 -17.11 2.69 -14.22
C LEU A 226 -18.27 2.22 -15.12
N ARG A 227 -19.50 2.18 -14.60
CA ARG A 227 -20.69 1.91 -15.42
C ARG A 227 -20.90 2.97 -16.50
N ILE A 228 -20.66 4.24 -16.21
CA ILE A 228 -20.75 5.30 -17.23
C ILE A 228 -19.65 5.15 -18.28
N VAL A 229 -18.41 4.88 -17.86
CA VAL A 229 -17.24 4.70 -18.75
C VAL A 229 -17.36 3.44 -19.61
N ILE A 230 -17.66 2.28 -19.00
CA ILE A 230 -17.77 0.98 -19.67
C ILE A 230 -18.96 0.96 -20.63
N PHE A 231 -20.12 1.49 -20.22
CA PHE A 231 -21.29 1.53 -21.10
C PHE A 231 -21.26 2.72 -22.07
N CYS A 232 -20.14 3.45 -22.16
CA CYS A 232 -19.94 4.65 -22.99
C CYS A 232 -21.19 5.55 -23.03
N LYS A 233 -21.92 5.65 -21.91
CA LYS A 233 -23.10 6.51 -21.89
C LYS A 233 -22.56 7.93 -21.97
N PRO A 234 -22.94 8.72 -22.99
CA PRO A 234 -22.52 10.11 -23.05
C PRO A 234 -22.89 10.74 -21.71
N THR A 235 -21.89 11.27 -21.00
CA THR A 235 -22.15 12.08 -19.82
C THR A 235 -23.12 13.15 -20.29
N PRO A 236 -24.33 13.25 -19.69
CA PRO A 236 -25.21 14.34 -20.03
C PRO A 236 -24.42 15.61 -19.80
N HIS A 237 -24.03 16.27 -20.89
CA HIS A 237 -23.49 17.61 -20.80
C HIS A 237 -24.54 18.36 -20.00
N ASN A 238 -24.14 18.93 -18.86
CA ASN A 238 -24.96 19.91 -18.16
C ASN A 238 -25.23 21.01 -19.18
N VAL A 239 -26.33 20.88 -19.92
CA VAL A 239 -26.92 21.95 -20.71
C VAL A 239 -27.19 23.03 -19.68
N ASN A 240 -26.39 24.08 -19.75
CA ASN A 240 -26.49 25.20 -18.84
C ASN A 240 -27.94 25.71 -18.93
N PRO A 241 -28.72 25.70 -17.83
CA PRO A 241 -30.12 26.17 -17.88
C PRO A 241 -30.23 27.69 -18.12
N SER A 242 -29.13 28.41 -18.36
CA SER A 242 -29.09 29.85 -18.56
C SER A 242 -29.58 30.35 -19.92
N ASN A 243 -29.92 29.48 -20.88
CA ASN A 243 -30.38 29.88 -22.22
C ASN A 243 -31.90 29.75 -22.44
N ARG A 244 -32.71 29.76 -21.37
CA ARG A 244 -34.18 29.69 -21.48
C ARG A 244 -34.86 30.94 -20.95
N GLN A 245 -34.39 32.12 -21.37
CA GLN A 245 -35.08 33.41 -21.23
C GLN A 245 -34.70 34.29 -22.42
N THR A 246 -35.47 34.19 -23.50
CA THR A 246 -35.74 35.25 -24.49
C THR A 246 -36.90 34.80 -25.36
#